data_AF-A0A0A0M9W5-F1
#
_entry.id   AF-A0A0A0M9W5-F1
#
_cell.length_a   1.000
_cell.length_b   1.000
_cell.length_c   1.000
_cell.angle_alpha   90.00
_cell.angle_beta   90.00
_cell.angle_gamma   90.00
#
_symmetry.space_group_name_H-M   'P 1'
#
loop_
_entity.id
_entity.type
_entity.pdbx_description
1 polymer ?
#
loop_
_entity_poly.entity_id
_entity_poly.type
_entity_poly.pdbx_seq_one_letter_code
_entity_poly.pdbx_strand_id
1 'polypeptide(L)'
;MAKQVLLAARQLELPTWARIANLSDLDHQLHQEALERPARRWHYTQAREEEWMLDMRPDVVLEDEHPTTVPLLVEVKVSHAVGREKAGLVRQRGWAMIEIDLSKLDADAVLDDTFERVVLCEAPRFWIHSPTAERMFAQVQAKVERQVAERNAEILAERAQRDAERRSAEAKRDADRERKERFRQKLRGPHLCDLEALTELSSPVAAREQLARLAERDAPAIDLARRRYLDGAPLPPFLTHVPTGWQLIDAHPHLWQLMLWGQFVRGQPVGTRLKPAKWVPHLGRMVGFNASLKRLFDAQQQDWQQARARGFRRPYPYSAWFFEDWENELIPSPFDLIGELAENLWAASLMELQDRGVYEVVGTEPNLAAFETERRVQTTPPPLPMPPEPTSQRHERLLGEERVRLEARGEPYHVCVICEMPFPAGNRCGCGTSLQPQIVRPPSYPR
;
A
#
# COMPACT_ATOMS: atom_id res chain seq x y z
N MET A 1 60.80 40.99 -32.73
CA MET A 1 60.49 40.30 -34.00
C MET A 1 59.00 39.99 -34.17
N ALA A 2 58.34 39.27 -33.26
CA ALA A 2 56.89 38.97 -33.41
C ALA A 2 55.99 40.22 -33.55
N LYS A 3 56.26 41.28 -32.78
CA LYS A 3 55.54 42.55 -32.89
C LYS A 3 55.63 43.14 -34.30
N GLN A 4 56.81 43.12 -34.91
CA GLN A 4 57.04 43.64 -36.27
C GLN A 4 56.24 42.87 -37.33
N VAL A 5 56.13 41.55 -37.19
CA VAL A 5 55.28 40.71 -38.05
C VAL A 5 53.81 41.16 -37.96
N LEU A 6 53.29 41.33 -36.73
CA LEU A 6 51.91 41.77 -36.52
C LEU A 6 51.65 43.18 -37.08
N LEU A 7 52.60 44.10 -36.93
CA LEU A 7 52.52 45.47 -37.45
C LEU A 7 52.53 45.50 -38.98
N ALA A 8 53.38 44.70 -39.62
CA ALA A 8 53.52 44.64 -41.06
C ALA A 8 52.31 43.96 -41.72
N ALA A 9 51.91 42.80 -41.20
CA ALA A 9 50.86 41.99 -41.81
C ALA A 9 49.46 42.57 -41.57
N ARG A 10 49.25 43.27 -40.44
CA ARG A 10 47.94 43.81 -40.01
C ARG A 10 46.80 42.80 -40.06
N GLN A 11 47.14 41.54 -39.86
CA GLN A 11 46.21 40.44 -39.84
C GLN A 11 46.65 39.45 -38.78
N LEU A 12 45.71 38.66 -38.27
CA LEU A 12 46.01 37.48 -37.49
C LEU A 12 44.83 36.54 -37.45
N GLU A 13 45.09 35.29 -37.09
CA GLU A 13 44.06 34.36 -36.65
C GLU A 13 43.63 34.65 -35.21
N LEU A 14 42.33 34.92 -35.03
CA LEU A 14 41.70 35.01 -33.73
C LEU A 14 41.43 33.60 -33.19
N PRO A 15 41.66 33.33 -31.89
CA PRO A 15 41.37 32.02 -31.32
C PRO A 15 39.88 31.72 -31.26
N THR A 16 39.54 30.43 -31.17
CA THR A 16 38.18 29.98 -30.85
C THR A 16 37.76 30.50 -29.47
N TRP A 17 36.50 30.93 -29.35
CA TRP A 17 35.87 31.25 -28.08
C TRP A 17 34.69 30.30 -27.88
N ALA A 18 34.64 29.57 -26.76
CA ALA A 18 33.54 28.65 -26.47
C ALA A 18 33.17 28.66 -25.00
N ARG A 19 31.87 28.74 -24.69
CA ARG A 19 31.31 28.57 -23.34
C ARG A 19 29.95 27.91 -23.41
N ILE A 20 29.56 27.25 -22.32
CA ILE A 20 28.25 26.61 -22.16
C ILE A 20 27.53 27.31 -21.02
N ALA A 21 26.33 27.83 -21.28
CA ALA A 21 25.40 28.23 -20.23
C ALA A 21 24.63 26.99 -19.81
N ASN A 22 24.56 26.70 -18.50
CA ASN A 22 23.80 25.59 -17.99
C ASN A 22 23.11 25.93 -16.67
N LEU A 23 21.90 25.40 -16.48
CA LEU A 23 21.12 25.57 -15.26
C LEU A 23 20.14 24.39 -15.12
N SER A 24 19.89 23.94 -13.89
CA SER A 24 18.93 22.87 -13.62
C SER A 24 17.60 23.44 -13.15
N ASP A 25 16.50 22.82 -13.56
CA ASP A 25 15.17 23.13 -13.04
C ASP A 25 14.85 22.38 -11.73
N LEU A 26 13.64 22.58 -11.19
CA LEU A 26 13.16 21.96 -9.95
C LEU A 26 12.95 20.44 -10.04
N ASP A 27 13.02 19.86 -11.23
CA ASP A 27 13.00 18.42 -11.48
C ASP A 27 14.41 17.88 -11.78
N HIS A 28 15.44 18.71 -11.60
CA HIS A 28 16.84 18.40 -11.89
C HIS A 28 17.13 18.13 -13.37
N GLN A 29 16.25 18.54 -14.28
CA GLN A 29 16.54 18.50 -15.70
C GLN A 29 17.49 19.65 -16.06
N LEU A 30 18.58 19.29 -16.74
CA LEU A 30 19.63 20.22 -17.16
C LEU A 30 19.23 20.94 -18.45
N HIS A 31 19.19 22.27 -18.41
CA HIS A 31 19.03 23.14 -19.57
C HIS A 31 20.40 23.69 -19.92
N GLN A 32 20.84 23.47 -21.16
CA GLN A 32 22.15 23.91 -21.60
C GLN A 32 22.15 24.46 -23.02
N GLU A 33 22.94 25.50 -23.25
CA GLU A 33 23.14 26.08 -24.57
C GLU A 33 24.61 26.52 -24.72
N ALA A 34 25.26 26.01 -25.76
CA ALA A 34 26.65 26.32 -26.06
C ALA A 34 26.72 27.51 -27.02
N LEU A 35 27.63 28.43 -26.75
CA LEU A 35 28.03 29.47 -27.68
C LEU A 35 29.47 29.21 -28.10
N GLU A 36 29.67 28.96 -29.38
CA GLU A 36 30.99 28.81 -30.00
C GLU A 36 31.19 29.88 -31.08
N ARG A 37 32.37 30.50 -31.06
CA ARG A 37 32.87 31.38 -32.11
C ARG A 37 34.15 30.76 -32.63
N PRO A 38 34.14 30.13 -33.81
CA PRO A 38 35.32 29.45 -34.32
C PRO A 38 36.45 30.43 -34.58
N ALA A 39 37.68 29.90 -34.55
CA ALA A 39 38.86 30.64 -34.98
C ALA A 39 38.64 31.22 -36.39
N ARG A 40 39.13 32.44 -36.60
CA ARG A 40 38.98 33.13 -37.89
C ARG A 40 40.13 34.09 -38.12
N ARG A 41 40.59 34.18 -39.37
CA ARG A 41 41.49 35.24 -39.79
C ARG A 41 40.76 36.57 -39.82
N TRP A 42 41.39 37.61 -39.28
CA TRP A 42 40.87 38.97 -39.28
C TRP A 42 41.93 39.94 -39.80
N HIS A 43 41.49 40.91 -40.59
CA HIS A 43 42.32 41.98 -41.12
C HIS A 43 42.00 43.28 -40.39
N TYR A 44 43.03 44.04 -40.07
CA TYR A 44 42.96 45.31 -39.35
C TYR A 44 43.51 46.41 -40.26
N THR A 45 42.96 47.61 -40.12
CA THR A 45 43.39 48.73 -40.95
C THR A 45 44.69 49.32 -40.43
N GLN A 46 44.84 49.37 -39.11
CA GLN A 46 46.01 49.93 -38.43
C GLN A 46 46.58 48.98 -37.38
N ALA A 47 47.88 49.09 -37.16
CA ALA A 47 48.63 48.36 -36.16
C ALA A 47 49.65 49.29 -35.52
N ARG A 48 49.72 49.31 -34.18
CA ARG A 48 50.61 50.19 -33.41
C ARG A 48 51.36 49.40 -32.33
N GLU A 49 52.63 49.72 -32.14
CA GLU A 49 53.50 49.03 -31.18
C GLU A 49 53.53 49.80 -29.86
N GLU A 50 53.33 49.08 -28.75
CA GLU A 50 53.68 49.57 -27.42
C GLU A 50 53.08 50.95 -27.01
N GLU A 51 51.85 51.25 -27.45
CA GLU A 51 51.13 52.49 -27.12
C GLU A 51 50.59 52.43 -25.68
N TRP A 52 50.84 53.47 -24.87
CA TRP A 52 50.25 53.55 -23.53
C TRP A 52 48.75 53.88 -23.63
N MET A 53 47.92 52.96 -23.16
CA MET A 53 46.47 53.08 -23.12
C MET A 53 45.97 53.01 -21.68
N LEU A 54 45.67 54.17 -21.09
CA LEU A 54 45.12 54.33 -19.73
C LEU A 54 45.79 53.38 -18.72
N ASP A 55 47.09 53.54 -18.44
CA ASP A 55 47.84 52.69 -17.48
C ASP A 55 48.07 51.23 -17.90
N MET A 56 47.84 50.88 -19.16
CA MET A 56 48.27 49.60 -19.72
C MET A 56 49.06 49.83 -21.01
N ARG A 57 50.14 49.06 -21.18
CA ARG A 57 50.92 49.02 -22.41
C ARG A 57 50.83 47.62 -23.01
N PRO A 58 49.97 47.41 -24.02
CA PRO A 58 49.95 46.16 -24.77
C PRO A 58 51.15 46.06 -25.71
N ASP A 59 51.55 44.84 -26.09
CA ASP A 59 52.64 44.67 -27.06
C ASP A 59 52.28 45.24 -28.44
N VAL A 60 51.06 44.95 -28.91
CA VAL A 60 50.52 45.47 -30.17
C VAL A 60 49.05 45.84 -29.98
N VAL A 61 48.66 46.98 -30.55
CA VAL A 61 47.27 47.43 -30.67
C VAL A 61 46.86 47.32 -32.14
N LEU A 62 45.77 46.63 -32.41
CA LEU A 62 45.20 46.46 -33.74
C LEU A 62 43.84 47.14 -33.82
N GLU A 63 43.71 48.06 -34.76
CA GLU A 63 42.53 48.91 -34.93
C GLU A 63 41.90 48.68 -36.30
N ASP A 64 40.57 48.73 -36.32
CA ASP A 64 39.74 48.68 -37.52
C ASP A 64 39.19 50.09 -37.77
N GLU A 65 38.91 50.46 -39.02
CA GLU A 65 38.34 51.77 -39.37
C GLU A 65 36.90 51.94 -38.89
N HIS A 66 36.23 50.85 -38.53
CA HIS A 66 34.87 50.89 -38.04
C HIS A 66 34.80 51.52 -36.64
N PRO A 67 34.09 52.66 -36.46
CA PRO A 67 34.05 53.39 -35.19
C PRO A 67 33.38 52.64 -34.03
N THR A 68 32.76 51.48 -34.31
CA THR A 68 32.10 50.61 -33.33
C THR A 68 32.95 49.39 -32.94
N THR A 69 34.11 49.20 -33.56
CA THR A 69 35.00 48.09 -33.28
C THR A 69 35.97 48.47 -32.18
N VAL A 70 35.93 47.74 -31.06
CA VAL A 70 36.93 47.87 -30.00
C VAL A 70 38.31 47.43 -30.52
N PRO A 71 39.39 48.16 -30.19
CA PRO A 71 40.74 47.76 -30.57
C PRO A 71 41.07 46.38 -29.99
N LEU A 72 41.76 45.56 -30.78
CA LEU A 72 42.31 44.30 -30.29
C LEU A 72 43.71 44.54 -29.72
N LEU A 73 43.84 44.28 -28.43
CA LEU A 73 45.12 44.26 -27.73
C LEU A 73 45.74 42.87 -27.89
N VAL A 74 47.01 42.82 -28.28
CA VAL A 74 47.74 41.56 -28.45
C VAL A 74 48.93 41.55 -27.51
N GLU A 75 49.05 40.45 -26.77
CA GLU A 75 50.20 40.16 -25.90
C GLU A 75 50.98 38.97 -26.47
N VAL A 76 52.30 39.11 -26.57
CA VAL A 76 53.19 38.06 -27.05
C VAL A 76 53.88 37.44 -25.85
N LYS A 77 53.45 36.24 -25.47
CA LYS A 77 54.08 35.48 -24.40
C LYS A 77 55.33 34.79 -24.92
N VAL A 78 56.49 35.23 -24.44
CA VAL A 78 57.78 34.56 -24.64
C VAL A 78 58.21 33.83 -23.37
N SER A 79 58.16 34.53 -22.23
CA SER A 79 58.53 33.98 -20.92
C SER A 79 57.42 34.10 -19.89
N HIS A 80 56.64 35.18 -19.92
CA HIS A 80 55.59 35.46 -18.96
C HIS A 80 54.24 35.58 -19.66
N ALA A 81 53.23 34.92 -19.09
CA ALA A 81 51.85 35.08 -19.51
C ALA A 81 51.25 36.39 -18.98
N VAL A 82 50.15 36.82 -19.58
CA VAL A 82 49.34 37.94 -19.12
C VAL A 82 48.87 37.69 -17.69
N GLY A 83 49.33 38.55 -16.77
CA GLY A 83 48.98 38.47 -15.36
C GLY A 83 47.50 38.73 -15.08
N ARG A 84 47.02 38.23 -13.92
CA ARG A 84 45.61 38.39 -13.50
C ARG A 84 45.17 39.84 -13.38
N GLU A 85 46.06 40.73 -12.94
CA GLU A 85 45.79 42.17 -12.82
C GLU A 85 45.50 42.79 -14.18
N LYS A 86 46.37 42.57 -15.16
CA LYS A 86 46.21 43.03 -16.55
C LYS A 86 44.93 42.46 -17.18
N ALA A 87 44.67 41.16 -17.02
CA ALA A 87 43.44 40.53 -17.48
C ALA A 87 42.17 41.12 -16.83
N GLY A 88 42.23 41.43 -15.53
CA GLY A 88 41.14 42.10 -14.80
C GLY A 88 40.86 43.50 -15.35
N LEU A 89 41.92 44.28 -15.59
CA LEU A 89 41.84 45.63 -16.15
C LEU A 89 41.19 45.64 -17.54
N VAL A 90 41.61 44.70 -18.41
CA VAL A 90 41.05 44.49 -19.75
C VAL A 90 39.56 44.20 -19.69
N ARG A 91 39.14 43.30 -18.78
CA ARG A 91 37.73 42.95 -18.60
C ARG A 91 36.91 44.11 -18.07
N GLN A 92 37.41 44.81 -17.05
CA GLN A 92 36.74 45.97 -16.46
C GLN A 92 36.49 47.08 -17.49
N ARG A 93 37.44 47.28 -18.42
CA ARG A 93 37.36 48.30 -19.46
C ARG A 93 36.68 47.83 -20.74
N GLY A 94 36.29 46.56 -20.81
CA GLY A 94 35.63 45.99 -21.98
C GLY A 94 36.51 45.95 -23.23
N TRP A 95 37.82 45.77 -23.07
CA TRP A 95 38.78 45.72 -24.17
C TRP A 95 38.93 44.31 -24.74
N ALA A 96 39.06 44.18 -26.05
CA ALA A 96 39.38 42.90 -26.66
C ALA A 96 40.87 42.62 -26.45
N MET A 97 41.21 41.46 -25.89
CA MET A 97 42.61 41.06 -25.77
C MET A 97 42.79 39.57 -26.04
N ILE A 98 43.84 39.25 -26.77
CA ILE A 98 44.36 37.89 -26.92
C ILE A 98 45.82 37.82 -26.46
N GLU A 99 46.22 36.62 -26.08
CA GLU A 99 47.62 36.24 -25.89
C GLU A 99 48.04 35.27 -27.00
N ILE A 100 49.19 35.51 -27.61
CA ILE A 100 49.87 34.61 -28.54
C ILE A 100 51.05 33.99 -27.79
N ASP A 101 51.05 32.66 -27.66
CA ASP A 101 52.07 31.92 -26.92
C ASP A 101 53.20 31.47 -27.85
N LEU A 102 54.33 32.16 -27.77
CA LEU A 102 55.58 31.82 -28.47
C LEU A 102 56.61 31.16 -27.55
N SER A 103 56.25 30.82 -26.30
CA SER A 103 57.21 30.31 -25.29
C SER A 103 57.84 28.96 -25.65
N LYS A 104 57.27 28.25 -26.62
CA LYS A 104 57.75 26.95 -27.10
C LYS A 104 58.47 27.03 -28.45
N LEU A 105 58.66 28.24 -28.99
CA LEU A 105 59.32 28.39 -30.28
C LEU A 105 60.83 28.26 -30.13
N ASP A 106 61.44 27.42 -30.96
CA ASP A 106 62.89 27.23 -30.98
C ASP A 106 63.61 28.50 -31.45
N ALA A 107 64.79 28.77 -30.91
CA ALA A 107 65.57 29.96 -31.23
C ALA A 107 65.95 30.01 -32.73
N ASP A 108 66.22 28.85 -33.33
CA ASP A 108 66.56 28.73 -34.75
C ASP A 108 65.34 29.00 -35.67
N ALA A 109 64.13 28.72 -35.19
CA ALA A 109 62.89 28.99 -35.92
C ALA A 109 62.50 30.48 -35.95
N VAL A 110 63.17 31.33 -35.17
CA VAL A 110 62.95 32.79 -35.15
C VAL A 110 63.57 33.48 -36.37
N LEU A 111 64.56 32.85 -37.00
CA LEU A 111 65.30 33.39 -38.15
C LEU A 111 64.84 32.82 -39.50
N ASP A 112 63.87 31.89 -39.49
CA ASP A 112 63.33 31.22 -40.66
C ASP A 112 62.11 31.97 -41.23
N ASP A 113 61.86 31.85 -42.53
CA ASP A 113 60.68 32.40 -43.22
C ASP A 113 59.37 31.82 -42.69
N THR A 114 59.43 30.72 -41.92
CA THR A 114 58.28 30.13 -41.23
C THR A 114 57.85 30.91 -39.99
N PHE A 115 58.70 31.79 -39.44
CA PHE A 115 58.40 32.59 -38.25
C PHE A 115 57.14 33.44 -38.41
N GLU A 116 56.97 34.06 -39.59
CA GLU A 116 55.79 34.89 -39.88
C GLU A 116 54.50 34.05 -39.80
N ARG A 117 54.50 32.86 -40.40
CA ARG A 117 53.35 31.96 -40.39
C ARG A 117 52.99 31.52 -38.97
N VAL A 118 54.00 31.23 -38.14
CA VAL A 118 53.81 30.90 -36.72
C VAL A 118 53.15 32.05 -35.97
N VAL A 119 53.70 33.27 -36.11
CA VAL A 119 53.18 34.47 -35.43
C VAL A 119 51.78 34.85 -35.92
N LEU A 120 51.42 34.60 -37.18
CA LEU A 120 50.12 35.01 -37.74
C LEU A 120 49.01 33.97 -37.55
N CYS A 121 49.34 32.67 -37.54
CA CYS A 121 48.31 31.60 -37.53
C CYS A 121 48.63 30.42 -36.60
N GLU A 122 49.86 29.89 -36.58
CA GLU A 122 50.09 28.55 -35.99
C GLU A 122 50.31 28.53 -34.47
N ALA A 123 50.87 29.61 -33.91
CA ALA A 123 51.12 29.68 -32.48
C ALA A 123 49.82 29.54 -31.65
N PRO A 124 49.84 28.84 -30.50
CA PRO A 124 48.70 28.78 -29.60
C PRO A 124 48.23 30.17 -29.18
N ARG A 125 46.91 30.36 -29.15
CA ARG A 125 46.25 31.65 -28.92
C ARG A 125 45.12 31.51 -27.94
N PHE A 126 44.97 32.49 -27.06
CA PHE A 126 43.92 32.47 -26.04
C PHE A 126 43.24 33.82 -25.94
N TRP A 127 41.91 33.83 -25.81
CA TRP A 127 41.18 35.03 -25.43
C TRP A 127 41.43 35.35 -23.95
N ILE A 128 41.93 36.54 -23.68
CA ILE A 128 41.93 37.11 -22.32
C ILE A 128 40.56 37.70 -22.01
N HIS A 129 39.99 38.41 -23.00
CA HIS A 129 38.62 38.91 -22.99
C HIS A 129 38.12 39.15 -24.42
N SER A 130 36.90 38.73 -24.72
CA SER A 130 36.22 39.01 -26.00
C SER A 130 34.89 39.72 -25.72
N PRO A 131 34.84 41.06 -25.74
CA PRO A 131 33.64 41.83 -25.36
C PRO A 131 32.40 41.46 -26.16
N THR A 132 32.58 41.16 -27.45
CA THR A 132 31.49 40.71 -28.32
C THR A 132 31.02 39.31 -27.94
N ALA A 133 31.94 38.37 -27.63
CA ALA A 133 31.54 37.02 -27.25
C ALA A 133 30.83 37.01 -25.89
N GLU A 134 31.32 37.78 -24.91
CA GLU A 134 30.70 37.87 -23.58
C GLU A 134 29.29 38.47 -23.65
N ARG A 135 29.07 39.51 -24.48
CA ARG A 135 27.72 40.05 -24.72
C ARG A 135 26.77 39.02 -25.33
N MET A 136 27.24 38.26 -26.32
CA MET A 136 26.46 37.18 -26.93
C MET A 136 26.17 36.07 -25.90
N PHE A 137 27.15 35.72 -25.07
CA PHE A 137 26.97 34.69 -24.04
C PHE A 137 25.99 35.10 -22.96
N ALA A 138 25.97 36.38 -22.57
CA ALA A 138 24.97 36.90 -21.64
C ALA A 138 23.54 36.74 -22.19
N GLN A 139 23.34 36.85 -23.50
CA GLN A 139 22.03 36.57 -24.14
C GLN A 139 21.68 35.08 -24.08
N VAL A 140 22.65 34.20 -24.33
CA VAL A 140 22.48 32.74 -24.20
C VAL A 140 22.15 32.36 -22.75
N GLN A 141 22.86 32.94 -21.79
CA GLN A 141 22.58 32.72 -20.37
C GLN A 141 21.18 33.19 -19.98
N ALA A 142 20.79 34.41 -20.36
CA ALA A 142 19.44 34.93 -20.09
C ALA A 142 18.33 34.08 -20.74
N LYS A 143 18.62 33.45 -21.89
CA LYS A 143 17.71 32.51 -22.54
C LYS A 143 17.54 31.23 -21.72
N VAL A 144 18.64 30.61 -21.28
CA VAL A 144 18.61 29.42 -20.41
C VAL A 144 17.90 29.72 -19.09
N GLU A 145 18.18 30.87 -18.47
CA GLU A 145 17.51 31.31 -17.24
C GLU A 145 16.00 31.46 -17.42
N ARG A 146 15.56 32.04 -18.56
CA ARG A 146 14.13 32.15 -18.88
C ARG A 146 13.47 30.79 -19.07
N GLN A 147 14.11 29.88 -19.79
CA GLN A 147 13.60 28.51 -19.98
C GLN A 147 13.42 27.79 -18.64
N VAL A 148 14.39 27.89 -17.74
CA VAL A 148 14.29 27.32 -16.39
C VAL A 148 13.19 27.98 -15.57
N ALA A 149 13.05 29.31 -15.64
CA ALA A 149 12.01 30.03 -14.91
C ALA A 149 10.60 29.64 -15.38
N GLU A 150 10.37 29.57 -16.69
CA GLU A 150 9.12 29.11 -17.30
C GLU A 150 8.82 27.67 -16.87
N ARG A 151 9.81 26.77 -16.99
CA ARG A 151 9.63 25.37 -16.60
C ARG A 151 9.34 25.20 -15.11
N ASN A 152 10.02 25.96 -14.25
CA ASN A 152 9.78 25.94 -12.81
C ASN A 152 8.37 26.41 -12.45
N ALA A 153 7.83 27.41 -13.15
CA ALA A 153 6.45 27.87 -12.94
C ALA A 153 5.44 26.77 -13.29
N GLU A 154 5.65 26.05 -14.39
CA GLU A 154 4.83 24.88 -14.78
C GLU A 154 4.89 23.77 -13.73
N ILE A 155 6.11 23.40 -13.29
CA ILE A 155 6.33 22.36 -12.27
C ILE A 155 5.57 22.69 -10.98
N LEU A 156 5.63 23.94 -10.52
CA LEU A 156 4.92 24.37 -9.32
C LEU A 156 3.40 24.31 -9.50
N ALA A 157 2.88 24.71 -10.66
CA ALA A 157 1.45 24.64 -10.97
C ALA A 157 0.95 23.18 -11.01
N GLU A 158 1.68 22.29 -11.67
CA GLU A 158 1.36 20.86 -11.73
C GLU A 158 1.35 20.22 -10.32
N ARG A 159 2.36 20.52 -9.49
CA ARG A 159 2.44 20.02 -8.11
C ARG A 159 1.26 20.52 -7.27
N ALA A 160 0.92 21.81 -7.38
CA ALA A 160 -0.22 22.38 -6.68
C ALA A 160 -1.56 21.75 -7.10
N GLN A 161 -1.74 21.46 -8.39
CA GLN A 161 -2.93 20.76 -8.89
C GLN A 161 -3.03 19.35 -8.32
N ARG A 162 -1.95 18.54 -8.40
CA ARG A 162 -1.92 17.19 -7.85
C ARG A 162 -2.20 17.16 -6.34
N ASP A 163 -1.67 18.13 -5.60
CA ASP A 163 -1.93 18.26 -4.16
C ASP A 163 -3.38 18.64 -3.86
N ALA A 164 -4.02 19.45 -4.70
CA ALA A 164 -5.44 19.77 -4.57
C ALA A 164 -6.32 18.55 -4.86
N GLU A 165 -6.03 17.81 -5.93
CA GLU A 165 -6.73 16.57 -6.31
C GLU A 165 -6.62 15.50 -5.22
N ARG A 166 -5.42 15.29 -4.66
CA ARG A 166 -5.19 14.35 -3.55
C ARG A 166 -6.03 14.72 -2.33
N ARG A 167 -5.99 15.99 -1.91
CA ARG A 167 -6.79 16.48 -0.76
C ARG A 167 -8.29 16.33 -0.99
N SER A 168 -8.77 16.58 -2.20
CA SER A 168 -10.19 16.38 -2.55
C SER A 168 -10.58 14.90 -2.49
N ALA A 169 -9.72 14.01 -3.00
CA ALA A 169 -9.96 12.56 -2.96
C ALA A 169 -9.95 12.01 -1.52
N GLU A 170 -9.03 12.48 -0.67
CA GLU A 170 -8.96 12.15 0.75
C GLU A 170 -10.22 12.62 1.48
N ALA A 171 -10.59 13.89 1.34
CA ALA A 171 -11.80 14.44 1.95
C ALA A 171 -13.07 13.69 1.53
N LYS A 172 -13.17 13.26 0.26
CA LYS A 172 -14.29 12.45 -0.23
C LYS A 172 -14.33 11.06 0.41
N ARG A 173 -13.17 10.42 0.60
CA ARG A 173 -13.07 9.10 1.27
C ARG A 173 -13.47 9.20 2.73
N ASP A 174 -13.03 10.25 3.42
CA ASP A 174 -13.36 10.48 4.82
C ASP A 174 -14.85 10.78 4.99
N ALA A 175 -15.43 11.62 4.13
CA ALA A 175 -16.87 11.88 4.11
C ALA A 175 -17.70 10.61 3.84
N ASP A 176 -17.26 9.73 2.92
CA ASP A 176 -17.93 8.44 2.67
C ASP A 176 -17.82 7.51 3.89
N ARG A 177 -16.66 7.47 4.55
CA ARG A 177 -16.45 6.69 5.79
C ARG A 177 -17.38 7.16 6.90
N GLU A 178 -17.43 8.47 7.16
CA GLU A 178 -18.34 9.05 8.16
C GLU A 178 -19.81 8.81 7.82
N ARG A 179 -20.17 8.86 6.53
CA ARG A 179 -21.53 8.58 6.08
C ARG A 179 -21.90 7.11 6.33
N LYS A 180 -21.00 6.18 5.99
CA LYS A 180 -21.18 4.75 6.26
C LYS A 180 -21.30 4.47 7.75
N GLU A 181 -20.47 5.09 8.58
CA GLU A 181 -20.50 4.92 10.03
C GLU A 181 -21.78 5.48 10.65
N ARG A 182 -22.22 6.67 10.23
CA ARG A 182 -23.54 7.20 10.66
C ARG A 182 -24.69 6.28 10.26
N PHE A 183 -24.62 5.71 9.07
CA PHE A 183 -25.63 4.77 8.61
C PHE A 183 -25.58 3.44 9.39
N ARG A 184 -24.38 2.96 9.71
CA ARG A 184 -24.13 1.81 10.59
C ARG A 184 -24.79 2.02 11.95
N GLN A 185 -24.48 3.14 12.60
CA GLN A 185 -25.04 3.50 13.91
C GLN A 185 -26.57 3.60 13.88
N LYS A 186 -27.13 4.17 12.81
CA LYS A 186 -28.59 4.26 12.63
C LYS A 186 -29.26 2.89 12.55
N LEU A 187 -28.66 1.94 11.81
CA LEU A 187 -29.20 0.57 11.71
C LEU A 187 -28.95 -0.25 12.98
N ARG A 188 -27.83 0.00 13.67
CA ARG A 188 -27.46 -0.65 14.92
C ARG A 188 -28.31 -0.18 16.11
N GLY A 189 -28.71 1.10 16.14
CA GLY A 189 -29.41 1.74 17.25
C GLY A 189 -30.59 0.94 17.83
N PRO A 190 -31.52 0.41 17.00
CA PRO A 190 -32.64 -0.41 17.48
C PRO A 190 -32.25 -1.69 18.22
N HIS A 191 -31.00 -2.15 18.10
CA HIS A 191 -30.50 -3.42 18.62
C HIS A 191 -29.58 -3.27 19.83
N LEU A 192 -29.32 -2.05 20.32
CA LEU A 192 -28.36 -1.83 21.41
C LEU A 192 -28.71 -2.62 22.69
N CYS A 193 -29.96 -2.56 23.15
CA CYS A 193 -30.41 -3.34 24.31
C CYS A 193 -30.31 -4.86 24.07
N ASP A 194 -30.50 -5.30 22.82
CA ASP A 194 -30.40 -6.72 22.46
C ASP A 194 -28.94 -7.20 22.49
N LEU A 195 -27.99 -6.36 22.04
CA LEU A 195 -26.55 -6.62 22.08
C LEU A 195 -25.98 -6.62 23.51
N GLU A 196 -26.52 -5.78 24.39
CA GLU A 196 -26.24 -5.85 25.83
C GLU A 196 -26.68 -7.20 26.41
N ALA A 197 -27.91 -7.63 26.10
CA ALA A 197 -28.41 -8.94 26.50
C ALA A 197 -27.60 -10.10 25.93
N LEU A 198 -27.12 -10.00 24.67
CA LEU A 198 -26.20 -10.98 24.08
C LEU A 198 -24.92 -11.10 24.90
N THR A 199 -24.31 -9.97 25.27
CA THR A 199 -23.08 -9.93 26.06
C THR A 199 -23.29 -10.57 27.43
N GLU A 200 -24.41 -10.25 28.09
CA GLU A 200 -24.77 -10.85 29.37
C GLU A 200 -24.97 -12.37 29.24
N LEU A 201 -25.78 -12.84 28.29
CA LEU A 201 -26.09 -14.26 28.09
C LEU A 201 -24.90 -15.10 27.59
N SER A 202 -23.91 -14.45 26.99
CA SER A 202 -22.65 -15.10 26.57
C SER A 202 -21.68 -15.27 27.74
N SER A 203 -21.90 -14.60 28.88
CA SER A 203 -21.09 -14.80 30.08
C SER A 203 -21.26 -16.22 30.63
N PRO A 204 -20.17 -16.96 30.93
CA PRO A 204 -20.27 -18.31 31.51
C PRO A 204 -21.05 -18.37 32.81
N VAL A 205 -21.03 -17.30 33.62
CA VAL A 205 -21.75 -17.23 34.90
C VAL A 205 -23.25 -17.10 34.64
N ALA A 206 -23.66 -16.12 33.83
CA ALA A 206 -25.06 -15.91 33.48
C ALA A 206 -25.65 -17.11 32.74
N ALA A 207 -24.86 -17.77 31.87
CA ALA A 207 -25.27 -18.99 31.20
C ALA A 207 -25.58 -20.12 32.21
N ARG A 208 -24.73 -20.33 33.22
CA ARG A 208 -24.97 -21.34 34.28
C ARG A 208 -26.20 -21.01 35.12
N GLU A 209 -26.36 -19.76 35.53
CA GLU A 209 -27.51 -19.31 36.32
C GLU A 209 -28.81 -19.46 35.55
N GLN A 210 -28.82 -19.08 34.27
CA GLN A 210 -29.97 -19.24 33.39
C GLN A 210 -30.30 -20.72 33.18
N LEU A 211 -29.29 -21.58 33.01
CA LEU A 211 -29.51 -23.03 32.87
C LEU A 211 -30.12 -23.62 34.14
N ALA A 212 -29.64 -23.24 35.32
CA ALA A 212 -30.21 -23.67 36.59
C ALA A 212 -31.67 -23.21 36.76
N ARG A 213 -31.95 -21.94 36.45
CA ARG A 213 -33.32 -21.39 36.46
C ARG A 213 -34.26 -22.16 35.53
N LEU A 214 -33.81 -22.45 34.30
CA LEU A 214 -34.61 -23.23 33.35
C LEU A 214 -34.78 -24.67 33.81
N ALA A 215 -33.78 -25.27 34.44
CA ALA A 215 -33.87 -26.62 34.98
C ALA A 215 -34.97 -26.71 36.04
N GLU A 216 -35.07 -25.73 36.94
CA GLU A 216 -36.15 -25.65 37.93
C GLU A 216 -37.51 -25.39 37.29
N ARG A 217 -37.60 -24.42 36.38
CA ARG A 217 -38.85 -24.04 35.70
C ARG A 217 -39.42 -25.19 34.86
N ASP A 218 -38.56 -25.87 34.11
CA ASP A 218 -38.95 -26.84 33.09
C ASP A 218 -38.95 -28.29 33.59
N ALA A 219 -38.51 -28.55 34.84
CA ALA A 219 -38.46 -29.90 35.42
C ALA A 219 -39.75 -30.71 35.23
N PRO A 220 -40.97 -30.18 35.51
CA PRO A 220 -42.21 -30.94 35.31
C PRO A 220 -42.45 -31.33 33.85
N ALA A 221 -42.11 -30.45 32.91
CA ALA A 221 -42.27 -30.68 31.48
C ALA A 221 -41.22 -31.68 30.96
N ILE A 222 -39.99 -31.61 31.46
CA ILE A 222 -38.93 -32.58 31.18
C ILE A 222 -39.36 -33.97 31.66
N ASP A 223 -39.87 -34.09 32.89
CA ASP A 223 -40.33 -35.37 33.43
C ASP A 223 -41.49 -35.95 32.65
N LEU A 224 -42.45 -35.11 32.22
CA LEU A 224 -43.54 -35.53 31.36
C LEU A 224 -43.02 -36.02 29.99
N ALA A 225 -42.10 -35.28 29.37
CA ALA A 225 -41.49 -35.67 28.10
C ALA A 225 -40.70 -36.98 28.23
N ARG A 226 -39.96 -37.18 29.34
CA ARG A 226 -39.24 -38.43 29.64
C ARG A 226 -40.18 -39.61 29.81
N ARG A 227 -41.30 -39.45 30.54
CA ARG A 227 -42.30 -40.53 30.66
C ARG A 227 -42.93 -40.85 29.31
N ARG A 228 -43.19 -39.84 28.47
CA ARG A 228 -43.81 -40.00 27.15
C ARG A 228 -42.88 -40.67 26.14
N TYR A 229 -41.60 -40.31 26.12
CA TYR A 229 -40.67 -40.72 25.05
C TYR A 229 -39.60 -41.71 25.49
N LEU A 230 -39.41 -41.92 26.79
CA LEU A 230 -38.38 -42.81 27.34
C LEU A 230 -38.93 -43.80 28.36
N ASP A 231 -40.26 -43.83 28.58
CA ASP A 231 -40.91 -44.68 29.58
C ASP A 231 -40.30 -44.56 30.99
N GLY A 232 -39.77 -43.37 31.31
CA GLY A 232 -39.10 -43.08 32.59
C GLY A 232 -37.60 -43.39 32.65
N ALA A 233 -37.00 -43.92 31.58
CA ALA A 233 -35.56 -44.18 31.49
C ALA A 233 -34.71 -42.89 31.64
N PRO A 234 -33.42 -43.01 32.02
CA PRO A 234 -32.49 -41.87 32.03
C PRO A 234 -32.32 -41.27 30.62
N LEU A 235 -31.85 -40.02 30.56
CA LEU A 235 -31.58 -39.35 29.29
C LEU A 235 -30.46 -40.09 28.53
N PRO A 236 -30.67 -40.46 27.25
CA PRO A 236 -29.62 -40.99 26.41
C PRO A 236 -28.45 -40.00 26.24
N PRO A 237 -27.20 -40.48 26.07
CA PRO A 237 -26.02 -39.62 25.94
C PRO A 237 -26.16 -38.51 24.88
N PHE A 238 -26.76 -38.82 23.73
CA PHE A 238 -26.97 -37.84 22.63
C PHE A 238 -27.98 -36.72 22.96
N LEU A 239 -28.73 -36.83 24.06
CA LEU A 239 -29.62 -35.78 24.59
C LEU A 239 -29.08 -35.13 25.87
N THR A 240 -27.93 -35.56 26.38
CA THR A 240 -27.29 -34.95 27.56
C THR A 240 -26.37 -33.79 27.21
N HIS A 241 -26.03 -33.64 25.94
CA HIS A 241 -25.19 -32.56 25.46
C HIS A 241 -25.98 -31.25 25.41
N VAL A 242 -25.40 -30.18 25.96
CA VAL A 242 -25.94 -28.82 25.92
C VAL A 242 -25.33 -28.08 24.73
N PRO A 243 -26.10 -27.78 23.67
CA PRO A 243 -25.56 -27.22 22.44
C PRO A 243 -24.98 -25.82 22.59
N THR A 244 -24.05 -25.45 21.71
CA THR A 244 -23.50 -24.08 21.70
C THR A 244 -24.58 -23.10 21.25
N GLY A 245 -24.80 -22.02 22.02
CA GLY A 245 -25.82 -21.02 21.71
C GLY A 245 -27.24 -21.40 22.17
N TRP A 246 -27.37 -22.43 23.03
CA TRP A 246 -28.67 -22.90 23.55
C TRP A 246 -29.52 -21.79 24.17
N GLN A 247 -28.90 -20.70 24.63
CA GLN A 247 -29.54 -19.51 25.21
C GLN A 247 -30.56 -18.86 24.27
N LEU A 248 -30.49 -19.13 22.95
CA LEU A 248 -31.49 -18.68 21.98
C LEU A 248 -32.88 -19.26 22.26
N ILE A 249 -32.96 -20.46 22.82
CA ILE A 249 -34.22 -21.15 23.06
C ILE A 249 -34.68 -20.83 24.48
N ASP A 250 -35.93 -20.39 24.64
CA ASP A 250 -36.49 -20.10 25.97
C ASP A 250 -37.00 -21.38 26.66
N ALA A 251 -36.16 -22.42 26.66
CA ALA A 251 -36.40 -23.68 27.35
C ALA A 251 -35.10 -24.42 27.65
N HIS A 252 -35.12 -25.24 28.69
CA HIS A 252 -33.99 -26.10 29.03
C HIS A 252 -33.62 -27.03 27.85
N PRO A 253 -32.33 -27.20 27.51
CA PRO A 253 -31.84 -28.06 26.43
C PRO A 253 -32.53 -29.42 26.33
N HIS A 254 -32.56 -30.15 27.44
CA HIS A 254 -33.18 -31.47 27.49
C HIS A 254 -34.66 -31.46 27.10
N LEU A 255 -35.42 -30.43 27.46
CA LEU A 255 -36.85 -30.37 27.16
C LEU A 255 -37.07 -30.32 25.64
N TRP A 256 -36.47 -29.32 24.98
CA TRP A 256 -36.72 -29.13 23.56
C TRP A 256 -36.06 -30.22 22.71
N GLN A 257 -34.88 -30.73 23.10
CA GLN A 257 -34.24 -31.84 22.42
C GLN A 257 -35.09 -33.12 22.50
N LEU A 258 -35.63 -33.45 23.68
CA LEU A 258 -36.56 -34.58 23.85
C LEU A 258 -37.82 -34.43 22.98
N MET A 259 -38.41 -33.23 22.96
CA MET A 259 -39.63 -33.02 22.20
C MET A 259 -39.38 -33.13 20.69
N LEU A 260 -38.27 -32.56 20.19
CA LEU A 260 -37.92 -32.66 18.77
C LEU A 260 -37.59 -34.10 18.38
N TRP A 261 -36.78 -34.80 19.16
CA TRP A 261 -36.47 -36.22 18.92
C TRP A 261 -37.75 -37.08 18.94
N GLY A 262 -38.59 -36.90 19.96
CA GLY A 262 -39.84 -37.63 20.10
C GLY A 262 -40.79 -37.43 18.92
N GLN A 263 -40.89 -36.19 18.42
CA GLN A 263 -41.79 -35.83 17.33
C GLN A 263 -41.25 -36.20 15.93
N PHE A 264 -39.97 -35.90 15.67
CA PHE A 264 -39.40 -35.98 14.32
C PHE A 264 -38.62 -37.26 14.05
N VAL A 265 -38.21 -38.01 15.08
CA VAL A 265 -37.42 -39.24 14.89
C VAL A 265 -38.15 -40.44 15.45
N ARG A 266 -38.41 -40.50 16.77
CA ARG A 266 -39.02 -41.68 17.41
C ARG A 266 -40.40 -42.00 16.86
N GLY A 267 -41.21 -40.99 16.55
CA GLY A 267 -42.56 -41.15 16.01
C GLY A 267 -42.63 -41.41 14.50
N GLN A 268 -41.50 -41.50 13.79
CA GLN A 268 -41.46 -41.66 12.34
C GLN A 268 -41.08 -43.09 11.94
N PRO A 269 -41.65 -43.63 10.84
CA PRO A 269 -41.22 -44.92 10.32
C PRO A 269 -39.79 -44.85 9.77
N VAL A 270 -39.07 -45.97 9.87
CA VAL A 270 -37.76 -46.14 9.22
C VAL A 270 -37.90 -45.88 7.71
N GLY A 271 -36.94 -45.16 7.14
CA GLY A 271 -36.97 -44.67 5.76
C GLY A 271 -37.56 -43.26 5.59
N THR A 272 -38.07 -42.64 6.67
CA THR A 272 -38.61 -41.28 6.60
C THR A 272 -37.51 -40.26 6.35
N ARG A 273 -37.68 -39.42 5.32
CA ARG A 273 -36.75 -38.32 5.00
C ARG A 273 -37.10 -37.05 5.77
N LEU A 274 -36.12 -36.53 6.49
CA LEU A 274 -36.21 -35.37 7.35
C LEU A 274 -35.28 -34.25 6.86
N LYS A 275 -35.72 -33.00 7.05
CA LYS A 275 -34.92 -31.80 6.81
C LYS A 275 -34.84 -31.00 8.11
N PRO A 276 -33.73 -31.04 8.86
CA PRO A 276 -33.62 -30.37 10.16
C PRO A 276 -33.94 -28.88 10.10
N ALA A 277 -33.61 -28.18 9.00
CA ALA A 277 -34.00 -26.79 8.81
C ALA A 277 -35.52 -26.52 8.95
N LYS A 278 -36.38 -27.53 8.72
CA LYS A 278 -37.83 -27.43 8.93
C LYS A 278 -38.23 -27.53 10.40
N TRP A 279 -37.35 -27.95 11.31
CA TRP A 279 -37.64 -28.07 12.75
C TRP A 279 -37.64 -26.72 13.46
N VAL A 280 -36.89 -25.72 12.97
CA VAL A 280 -36.80 -24.37 13.58
C VAL A 280 -38.17 -23.70 13.77
N PRO A 281 -39.07 -23.64 12.77
CA PRO A 281 -40.43 -23.11 12.99
C PRO A 281 -41.26 -23.90 14.01
N HIS A 282 -41.02 -25.21 14.16
CA HIS A 282 -41.71 -26.01 15.18
C HIS A 282 -41.16 -25.70 16.56
N LEU A 283 -39.85 -25.64 16.71
CA LEU A 283 -39.18 -25.26 17.96
C LEU A 283 -39.71 -23.92 18.49
N GLY A 284 -39.77 -22.90 17.62
CA GLY A 284 -40.32 -21.59 17.97
C GLY A 284 -41.79 -21.61 18.41
N ARG A 285 -42.61 -22.52 17.88
CA ARG A 285 -44.02 -22.67 18.31
C ARG A 285 -44.16 -23.45 19.62
N MET A 286 -43.24 -24.37 19.90
CA MET A 286 -43.33 -25.29 21.04
C MET A 286 -42.83 -24.67 22.34
N VAL A 287 -41.68 -24.01 22.28
CA VAL A 287 -40.98 -23.48 23.47
C VAL A 287 -40.64 -22.00 23.37
N GLY A 288 -40.76 -21.40 22.19
CA GLY A 288 -40.39 -19.99 21.96
C GLY A 288 -38.88 -19.77 21.85
N PHE A 289 -38.51 -18.52 21.60
CA PHE A 289 -37.12 -18.07 21.53
C PHE A 289 -36.91 -16.93 22.52
N ASN A 290 -35.69 -16.79 23.02
CA ASN A 290 -35.27 -15.58 23.71
C ASN A 290 -35.46 -14.38 22.76
N ALA A 291 -36.29 -13.43 23.18
CA ALA A 291 -36.74 -12.35 22.31
C ALA A 291 -35.60 -11.47 21.79
N SER A 292 -34.59 -11.17 22.63
CA SER A 292 -33.45 -10.33 22.26
C SER A 292 -32.54 -11.04 21.25
N LEU A 293 -32.13 -12.27 21.56
CA LEU A 293 -31.28 -13.06 20.65
C LEU A 293 -31.98 -13.35 19.31
N LYS A 294 -33.29 -13.59 19.34
CA LYS A 294 -34.09 -13.79 18.12
C LYS A 294 -34.15 -12.54 17.24
N ARG A 295 -34.30 -11.34 17.83
CA ARG A 295 -34.28 -10.07 17.08
C ARG A 295 -32.92 -9.83 16.42
N LEU A 296 -31.82 -10.15 17.10
CA LEU A 296 -30.47 -10.04 16.52
C LEU A 296 -30.28 -11.01 15.35
N PHE A 297 -30.66 -12.27 15.51
CA PHE A 297 -30.61 -13.25 14.44
C PHE A 297 -31.48 -12.83 13.24
N ASP A 298 -32.69 -12.32 13.49
CA ASP A 298 -33.57 -11.83 12.43
C ASP A 298 -32.97 -10.64 11.68
N ALA A 299 -32.26 -9.75 12.38
CA ALA A 299 -31.55 -8.63 11.76
C ALA A 299 -30.42 -9.13 10.83
N GLN A 300 -29.62 -10.11 11.25
CA GLN A 300 -28.62 -10.77 10.39
C GLN A 300 -29.26 -11.43 9.18
N GLN A 301 -30.37 -12.15 9.38
CA GLN A 301 -31.07 -12.83 8.30
C GLN A 301 -31.65 -11.85 7.27
N GLN A 302 -32.27 -10.75 7.73
CA GLN A 302 -32.81 -9.71 6.86
C GLN A 302 -31.71 -9.03 6.05
N ASP A 303 -30.61 -8.64 6.68
CA ASP A 303 -29.48 -7.99 6.00
C ASP A 303 -28.83 -8.93 4.96
N TRP A 304 -28.67 -10.21 5.31
CA TRP A 304 -28.19 -11.23 4.37
C TRP A 304 -29.12 -11.40 3.15
N GLN A 305 -30.44 -11.45 3.37
CA GLN A 305 -31.42 -11.53 2.29
C GLN A 305 -31.37 -10.30 1.38
N GLN A 306 -31.27 -9.09 1.96
CA GLN A 306 -31.15 -7.85 1.20
C GLN A 306 -29.85 -7.79 0.39
N ALA A 307 -28.73 -8.20 0.99
CA ALA A 307 -27.44 -8.26 0.30
C ALA A 307 -27.49 -9.23 -0.89
N ARG A 308 -28.08 -10.42 -0.69
CA ARG A 308 -28.26 -11.42 -1.74
C ARG A 308 -29.18 -10.92 -2.86
N ALA A 309 -30.28 -10.25 -2.53
CA ALA A 309 -31.19 -9.65 -3.51
C ALA A 309 -30.51 -8.59 -4.38
N ARG A 310 -29.52 -7.88 -3.83
CA ARG A 310 -28.68 -6.92 -4.55
C ARG A 310 -27.48 -7.54 -5.29
N GLY A 311 -27.36 -8.87 -5.29
CA GLY A 311 -26.28 -9.60 -5.97
C GLY A 311 -24.95 -9.62 -5.21
N PHE A 312 -24.90 -9.15 -3.96
CA PHE A 312 -23.69 -9.24 -3.16
C PHE A 312 -23.53 -10.67 -2.61
N ARG A 313 -22.36 -11.26 -2.82
CA ARG A 313 -21.95 -12.51 -2.17
C ARG A 313 -21.28 -12.16 -0.85
N ARG A 314 -21.71 -12.78 0.25
CA ARG A 314 -21.05 -12.64 1.56
C ARG A 314 -20.23 -13.88 1.88
N PRO A 315 -19.08 -13.73 2.55
CA PRO A 315 -18.23 -14.84 2.95
C PRO A 315 -18.92 -15.74 3.99
N TYR A 316 -19.73 -15.16 4.88
CA TYR A 316 -20.43 -15.89 5.93
C TYR A 316 -21.96 -15.79 5.75
N PRO A 317 -22.69 -16.91 5.87
CA PRO A 317 -24.13 -16.87 6.04
C PRO A 317 -24.45 -16.26 7.42
N TYR A 318 -25.48 -15.41 7.48
CA TYR A 318 -25.98 -14.79 8.72
C TYR A 318 -25.01 -13.79 9.41
N SER A 319 -24.57 -12.77 8.69
CA SER A 319 -23.95 -11.58 9.31
C SER A 319 -24.73 -10.32 8.96
N ALA A 320 -24.72 -9.34 9.86
CA ALA A 320 -25.19 -7.99 9.61
C ALA A 320 -23.98 -7.04 9.50
N TRP A 321 -23.86 -6.29 8.41
CA TRP A 321 -22.71 -5.39 8.20
C TRP A 321 -22.64 -4.25 9.23
N PHE A 322 -23.73 -4.00 9.95
CA PHE A 322 -23.83 -2.96 10.96
C PHE A 322 -23.60 -3.45 12.40
N PHE A 323 -23.43 -4.75 12.61
CA PHE A 323 -22.87 -5.30 13.84
C PHE A 323 -21.35 -5.40 13.74
N GLU A 324 -20.68 -5.49 14.88
CA GLU A 324 -19.25 -5.80 14.95
C GLU A 324 -19.03 -7.29 14.63
N ASP A 325 -17.81 -7.65 14.23
CA ASP A 325 -17.48 -9.02 13.83
C ASP A 325 -17.70 -10.00 15.00
N TRP A 326 -17.22 -9.65 16.20
CA TRP A 326 -17.40 -10.46 17.40
C TRP A 326 -18.87 -10.61 17.81
N GLU A 327 -19.72 -9.62 17.53
CA GLU A 327 -21.16 -9.73 17.82
C GLU A 327 -21.81 -10.69 16.83
N ASN A 328 -21.45 -10.58 15.55
CA ASN A 328 -21.96 -11.49 14.54
C ASN A 328 -21.62 -12.95 14.84
N GLU A 329 -20.41 -13.20 15.37
CA GLU A 329 -19.95 -14.52 15.78
C GLU A 329 -20.68 -15.05 17.01
N LEU A 330 -21.05 -14.19 17.96
CA LEU A 330 -21.74 -14.60 19.19
C LEU A 330 -23.26 -14.80 19.02
N ILE A 331 -23.89 -14.18 18.02
CA ILE A 331 -25.34 -14.32 17.81
C ILE A 331 -25.66 -15.77 17.39
N PRO A 332 -26.38 -16.55 18.23
CA PRO A 332 -26.63 -17.95 17.95
C PRO A 332 -27.62 -18.12 16.79
N SER A 333 -27.33 -19.08 15.92
CA SER A 333 -28.22 -19.50 14.83
C SER A 333 -29.12 -20.65 15.29
N PRO A 334 -30.46 -20.55 15.15
CA PRO A 334 -31.35 -21.67 15.44
C PRO A 334 -31.13 -22.83 14.47
N PHE A 335 -30.54 -22.60 13.29
CA PHE A 335 -30.23 -23.66 12.35
C PHE A 335 -29.01 -24.47 12.79
N ASP A 336 -28.03 -23.81 13.42
CA ASP A 336 -26.81 -24.47 13.91
C ASP A 336 -27.14 -25.33 15.12
N LEU A 337 -27.96 -24.83 16.06
CA LEU A 337 -28.50 -25.61 17.19
C LEU A 337 -29.21 -26.89 16.76
N ILE A 338 -30.04 -26.78 15.72
CA ILE A 338 -30.78 -27.93 15.16
C ILE A 338 -29.84 -28.85 14.37
N GLY A 339 -28.83 -28.29 13.70
CA GLY A 339 -27.79 -29.04 13.02
C GLY A 339 -27.02 -29.91 14.00
N GLU A 340 -26.57 -29.35 15.12
CA GLU A 340 -25.84 -30.03 16.18
C GLU A 340 -26.67 -31.18 16.80
N LEU A 341 -27.98 -30.96 17.04
CA LEU A 341 -28.87 -32.05 17.47
C LEU A 341 -28.99 -33.14 16.40
N ALA A 342 -29.13 -32.78 15.13
CA ALA A 342 -29.22 -33.76 14.04
C ALA A 342 -27.92 -34.59 13.90
N GLU A 343 -26.76 -33.96 14.11
CA GLU A 343 -25.46 -34.63 14.16
C GLU A 343 -25.36 -35.60 15.34
N ASN A 344 -25.82 -35.20 16.53
CA ASN A 344 -25.88 -36.09 17.70
C ASN A 344 -26.81 -37.30 17.46
N LEU A 345 -27.95 -37.09 16.79
CA LEU A 345 -28.86 -38.17 16.39
C LEU A 345 -28.27 -39.10 15.34
N TRP A 346 -27.47 -38.56 14.40
CA TRP A 346 -26.73 -39.32 13.41
C TRP A 346 -25.59 -40.16 14.05
N ALA A 347 -24.84 -39.57 14.99
CA ALA A 347 -23.82 -40.27 15.77
C ALA A 347 -24.43 -41.41 16.60
N ALA A 348 -25.65 -41.23 17.10
CA ALA A 348 -26.42 -42.26 17.79
C ALA A 348 -27.05 -43.33 16.86
N SER A 349 -26.76 -43.29 15.55
CA SER A 349 -27.32 -44.22 14.56
C SER A 349 -28.86 -44.22 14.49
N LEU A 350 -29.50 -43.10 14.80
CA LEU A 350 -30.95 -42.93 14.66
C LEU A 350 -31.32 -42.36 13.29
N MET A 351 -30.39 -41.60 12.70
CA MET A 351 -30.54 -40.97 11.41
C MET A 351 -29.30 -41.24 10.54
N GLU A 352 -29.45 -41.20 9.22
CA GLU A 352 -28.38 -41.32 8.24
C GLU A 352 -28.44 -40.16 7.24
N LEU A 353 -27.30 -39.52 6.97
CA LEU A 353 -27.22 -38.41 6.03
C LEU A 353 -27.30 -38.94 4.59
N GLN A 354 -28.32 -38.52 3.84
CA GLN A 354 -28.54 -38.95 2.46
C GLN A 354 -28.03 -37.92 1.44
N ASP A 355 -28.28 -36.64 1.71
CA ASP A 355 -27.87 -35.50 0.88
C ASP A 355 -27.62 -34.29 1.78
N ARG A 356 -27.06 -33.19 1.26
CA ARG A 356 -26.76 -31.97 2.01
C ARG A 356 -28.01 -31.46 2.76
N GLY A 357 -28.02 -31.67 4.08
CA GLY A 357 -29.10 -31.26 4.98
C GLY A 357 -30.37 -32.12 4.91
N VAL A 358 -30.30 -33.32 4.32
CA VAL A 358 -31.40 -34.29 4.28
C VAL A 358 -30.96 -35.58 4.95
N TYR A 359 -31.70 -35.99 5.97
CA TYR A 359 -31.44 -37.18 6.75
C TYR A 359 -32.58 -38.19 6.58
N GLU A 360 -32.27 -39.47 6.73
CA GLU A 360 -33.24 -40.57 6.73
C GLU A 360 -33.26 -41.24 8.10
N VAL A 361 -34.45 -41.54 8.63
CA VAL A 361 -34.58 -42.27 9.90
C VAL A 361 -34.19 -43.72 9.67
N VAL A 362 -33.16 -44.20 10.36
CA VAL A 362 -32.68 -45.59 10.27
C VAL A 362 -32.95 -46.39 11.54
N GLY A 363 -33.30 -45.71 12.64
CA GLY A 363 -33.70 -46.34 13.90
C GLY A 363 -34.52 -45.41 14.77
N THR A 364 -35.41 -45.98 15.58
CA THR A 364 -36.28 -45.25 16.52
C THR A 364 -35.87 -45.45 17.98
N GLU A 365 -35.11 -46.50 18.26
CA GLU A 365 -34.53 -46.80 19.56
C GLU A 365 -33.00 -46.65 19.48
N PRO A 366 -32.38 -45.97 20.46
CA PRO A 366 -30.95 -45.74 20.41
C PRO A 366 -30.18 -47.03 20.66
N ASN A 367 -29.27 -47.37 19.74
CA ASN A 367 -28.25 -48.37 20.02
C ASN A 367 -27.19 -47.74 20.92
N LEU A 368 -27.45 -47.73 22.23
CA LEU A 368 -26.57 -47.12 23.24
C LEU A 368 -25.18 -47.77 23.29
N ALA A 369 -25.02 -49.00 22.78
CA ALA A 369 -23.74 -49.68 22.68
C ALA A 369 -22.89 -49.23 21.47
N ALA A 370 -23.48 -48.53 20.49
CA ALA A 370 -22.84 -48.09 19.26
C ALA A 370 -22.66 -46.56 19.18
N PHE A 371 -22.85 -45.84 20.29
CA PHE A 371 -22.62 -44.39 20.34
C PHE A 371 -21.11 -44.10 20.28
N GLU A 372 -20.61 -43.91 19.07
CA GLU A 372 -19.25 -43.42 18.80
C GLU A 372 -19.34 -41.94 18.46
N THR A 373 -18.79 -41.07 19.31
CA THR A 373 -18.77 -39.61 19.09
C THR A 373 -18.01 -39.23 17.81
N GLU A 374 -17.21 -40.15 17.25
CA GLU A 374 -16.37 -39.96 16.06
C GLU A 374 -16.76 -40.91 14.91
N ARG A 375 -18.05 -41.08 14.63
CA ARG A 375 -18.48 -41.85 13.45
C ARG A 375 -17.95 -41.16 12.19
N ARG A 376 -17.08 -41.82 11.41
CA ARG A 376 -16.59 -41.28 10.13
C ARG A 376 -17.74 -41.18 9.13
N VAL A 377 -17.98 -39.99 8.60
CA VAL A 377 -18.89 -39.79 7.46
C VAL A 377 -18.38 -40.63 6.30
N GLN A 378 -19.13 -41.67 5.91
CA GLN A 378 -18.94 -42.30 4.60
C GLN A 378 -19.43 -41.33 3.54
N THR A 379 -18.56 -40.40 3.16
CA THR A 379 -18.79 -39.60 1.97
C THR A 379 -18.49 -40.47 0.75
N THR A 380 -19.45 -40.57 -0.17
CA THR A 380 -19.13 -40.89 -1.57
C THR A 380 -17.98 -39.97 -1.99
N PRO A 381 -16.89 -40.48 -2.59
CA PRO A 381 -15.70 -39.68 -2.86
C PRO A 381 -16.10 -38.43 -3.65
N PRO A 382 -15.71 -37.23 -3.20
CA PRO A 382 -15.99 -36.02 -3.94
C PRO A 382 -15.38 -36.13 -5.34
N PRO A 383 -16.01 -35.54 -6.38
CA PRO A 383 -15.34 -35.41 -7.67
C PRO A 383 -13.97 -34.75 -7.44
N LEU A 384 -12.94 -35.32 -8.08
CA LEU A 384 -11.54 -34.94 -7.91
C LEU A 384 -11.38 -33.42 -7.82
N PRO A 385 -10.67 -32.90 -6.81
CA PRO A 385 -10.46 -31.46 -6.69
C PRO A 385 -9.73 -30.96 -7.95
N MET A 386 -10.23 -29.88 -8.53
CA MET A 386 -9.43 -29.13 -9.50
C MET A 386 -8.12 -28.69 -8.81
N PRO A 387 -6.99 -28.71 -9.53
CA PRO A 387 -5.70 -28.38 -8.95
C PRO A 387 -5.74 -26.97 -8.33
N PRO A 388 -5.14 -26.75 -7.14
CA PRO A 388 -5.10 -25.44 -6.54
C PRO A 388 -4.29 -24.48 -7.42
N GLU A 389 -4.87 -23.32 -7.72
CA GLU A 389 -4.11 -22.17 -8.23
C GLU A 389 -3.07 -21.74 -7.17
N PRO A 390 -1.81 -21.48 -7.58
CA PRO A 390 -0.74 -21.18 -6.64
C PRO A 390 -0.92 -19.76 -6.07
N THR A 391 -1.44 -19.67 -4.84
CA THR A 391 -1.58 -18.42 -4.07
C THR A 391 -0.60 -18.33 -2.89
N SER A 392 0.62 -18.89 -3.03
CA SER A 392 1.63 -18.80 -1.96
C SER A 392 2.62 -17.63 -2.08
N GLN A 393 2.82 -17.02 -3.26
CA GLN A 393 3.88 -16.01 -3.41
C GLN A 393 3.46 -14.56 -3.09
N ARG A 394 2.17 -14.23 -3.10
CA ARG A 394 1.70 -12.85 -2.86
C ARG A 394 1.60 -12.52 -1.37
N HIS A 395 1.21 -13.49 -0.54
CA HIS A 395 1.08 -13.32 0.91
C HIS A 395 2.44 -13.32 1.62
N GLU A 396 3.38 -14.18 1.19
CA GLU A 396 4.75 -14.18 1.72
C GLU A 396 5.51 -12.88 1.37
N ARG A 397 5.23 -12.28 0.20
CA ARG A 397 5.78 -10.97 -0.19
C ARG A 397 5.26 -9.83 0.69
N LEU A 398 3.96 -9.80 0.97
CA LEU A 398 3.35 -8.76 1.80
C LEU A 398 3.90 -8.80 3.24
N LEU A 399 4.03 -9.99 3.82
CA LEU A 399 4.61 -10.17 5.16
C LEU A 399 6.12 -9.85 5.19
N GLY A 400 6.86 -10.16 4.12
CA GLY A 400 8.26 -9.78 3.98
C GLY A 400 8.47 -8.27 3.86
N GLU A 401 7.65 -7.59 3.05
CA GLU A 401 7.72 -6.13 2.85
C GLU A 401 7.35 -5.35 4.11
N GLU A 402 6.38 -5.84 4.90
CA GLU A 402 5.92 -5.18 6.12
C GLU A 402 6.93 -5.37 7.27
N ARG A 403 7.58 -6.53 7.34
CA ARG A 403 8.68 -6.82 8.28
C ARG A 403 9.91 -5.95 8.04
N VAL A 404 10.30 -5.75 6.78
CA VAL A 404 11.42 -4.86 6.38
C VAL A 404 11.12 -3.40 6.73
N ARG A 405 9.86 -2.95 6.57
CA ARG A 405 9.43 -1.58 6.93
C ARG A 405 9.47 -1.32 8.45
N LEU A 406 9.22 -2.33 9.27
CA LEU A 406 9.24 -2.22 10.73
C LEU A 406 10.66 -2.30 11.30
N GLU A 407 11.51 -3.18 10.76
CA GLU A 407 12.93 -3.26 11.15
C GLU A 407 13.70 -1.97 10.82
N ALA A 408 13.39 -1.31 9.70
CA ALA A 408 13.97 -0.01 9.33
C ALA A 408 13.60 1.16 10.27
N ARG A 409 12.58 0.99 11.12
CA ARG A 409 12.11 2.01 12.08
C ARG A 409 12.62 1.81 13.51
N GLY A 410 13.34 0.71 13.79
CA GLY A 410 13.97 0.48 15.10
C GLY A 410 13.00 0.22 16.26
N GLU A 411 11.73 -0.10 16.00
CA GLU A 411 10.74 -0.36 17.05
C GLU A 411 10.65 -1.87 17.38
N PRO A 412 10.67 -2.27 18.67
CA PRO A 412 10.47 -3.66 19.06
C PRO A 412 9.01 -4.08 18.88
N TYR A 413 8.77 -5.24 18.25
CA TYR A 413 7.45 -5.85 18.11
C TYR A 413 7.49 -7.33 18.51
N HIS A 414 6.35 -7.86 18.95
CA HIS A 414 6.15 -9.27 19.25
C HIS A 414 5.12 -9.87 18.29
N VAL A 415 5.40 -11.08 17.78
CA VAL A 415 4.46 -11.87 16.99
C VAL A 415 3.86 -12.91 17.91
N CYS A 416 2.57 -12.78 18.21
CA CYS A 416 1.84 -13.80 18.96
C CYS A 416 1.05 -14.69 18.00
N VAL A 417 1.13 -16.00 18.24
CA VAL A 417 0.33 -17.01 17.55
C VAL A 417 -0.65 -17.58 18.57
N ILE A 418 -1.93 -17.26 18.43
CA ILE A 418 -2.98 -17.75 19.35
C ILE A 418 -3.50 -19.07 18.78
N CYS A 419 -3.43 -20.14 19.58
CA CYS A 419 -4.01 -21.44 19.29
C CYS A 419 -4.76 -21.90 20.54
N GLU A 420 -6.03 -22.29 20.40
CA GLU A 420 -6.92 -22.61 21.53
C GLU A 420 -6.68 -23.98 22.17
N MET A 421 -5.68 -24.74 21.72
CA MET A 421 -5.33 -26.07 22.25
C MET A 421 -3.91 -26.09 22.84
N PRO A 422 -3.67 -26.74 23.99
CA PRO A 422 -2.34 -26.85 24.57
C PRO A 422 -1.41 -27.70 23.67
N PHE A 423 -0.21 -27.17 23.38
CA PHE A 423 0.80 -27.85 22.59
C PHE A 423 1.42 -29.03 23.36
N PRO A 424 1.40 -30.27 22.85
CA PRO A 424 2.35 -31.27 23.31
C PRO A 424 3.74 -30.91 22.73
N ALA A 425 4.79 -31.11 23.51
CA ALA A 425 6.16 -30.65 23.23
C ALA A 425 6.59 -30.83 21.75
N GLY A 426 6.60 -29.72 21.00
CA GLY A 426 6.99 -29.66 19.59
C GLY A 426 6.29 -28.53 18.83
N ASN A 427 7.05 -27.82 17.97
CA ASN A 427 6.58 -26.64 17.22
C ASN A 427 5.63 -26.95 16.06
N ARG A 428 4.71 -27.91 16.20
CA ARG A 428 3.71 -28.22 15.16
C ARG A 428 2.32 -28.39 15.78
N CYS A 429 1.39 -27.56 15.31
CA CYS A 429 -0.03 -27.70 15.62
C CYS A 429 -0.62 -28.90 14.85
N GLY A 430 -1.32 -29.80 15.55
CA GLY A 430 -1.83 -31.05 14.99
C GLY A 430 -3.11 -30.93 14.14
N CYS A 431 -3.78 -29.77 14.10
CA CYS A 431 -5.10 -29.63 13.50
C CYS A 431 -5.12 -29.27 12.00
N GLY A 432 -3.97 -29.04 11.36
CA GLY A 432 -3.93 -28.73 9.91
C GLY A 432 -4.52 -27.36 9.52
N THR A 433 -4.94 -26.54 10.48
CA THR A 433 -5.46 -25.19 10.24
C THR A 433 -4.32 -24.19 10.01
N SER A 434 -4.44 -23.35 8.98
CA SER A 434 -3.51 -22.25 8.70
C SER A 434 -3.59 -21.21 9.81
N LEU A 435 -2.52 -21.10 10.61
CA LEU A 435 -2.38 -20.08 11.65
C LEU A 435 -2.24 -18.69 10.98
N GLN A 436 -3.10 -17.74 11.35
CA GLN A 436 -2.94 -16.34 10.93
C GLN A 436 -2.20 -15.56 12.03
N PRO A 437 -0.94 -15.16 11.82
CA PRO A 437 -0.26 -14.28 12.78
C PRO A 437 -0.87 -12.88 12.74
N GLN A 438 -1.20 -12.33 13.91
CA GLN A 438 -1.55 -10.92 14.08
C GLN A 438 -0.38 -10.17 14.73
N ILE A 439 -0.04 -9.01 14.16
CA ILE A 439 0.95 -8.10 14.76
C ILE A 439 0.21 -7.23 15.78
N VAL A 440 0.50 -7.42 17.06
CA VAL A 440 -0.09 -6.64 18.14
C VAL A 440 0.95 -5.66 18.67
N ARG A 441 0.66 -4.36 18.61
CA ARG A 441 1.49 -3.34 19.25
C ARG A 441 1.34 -3.46 20.77
N PRO A 442 2.44 -3.49 21.56
CA PRO A 442 2.31 -3.45 23.00
C PRO A 442 1.65 -2.13 23.43
N PRO A 443 0.77 -2.15 24.46
CA PRO A 443 0.18 -0.92 24.98
C PRO A 443 1.31 0.00 25.47
N SER A 444 1.36 1.21 24.92
CA SER A 444 2.27 2.25 25.38
C SER A 444 1.88 2.68 26.79
N TYR A 445 2.68 2.29 27.79
CA TYR A 445 2.54 2.80 29.14
C TYR A 445 2.92 4.29 29.16
N PRO A 446 2.06 5.19 29.68
CA PRO A 446 2.45 6.57 29.93
C PRO A 446 3.55 6.59 30.99
N ARG A 447 4.65 7.30 30.70
CA ARG A 447 5.70 7.62 31.67
C ARG A 447 5.30 8.76 32.59
#